data_AF-A0A949L4P1-F1
#
_entry.id   AF-A0A949L4P1-F1
#
_cell.length_a   1.000
_cell.length_b   1.000
_cell.length_c   1.000
_cell.angle_alpha   90.00
_cell.angle_beta   90.00
_cell.angle_gamma   90.00
#
_symmetry.space_group_name_H-M   'P 1'
#
loop_
_entity.id
_entity.type
_entity.pdbx_description
1 polymer ?
#
loop_
_entity_poly.entity_id
_entity_poly.type
_entity_poly.pdbx_seq_one_letter_code
_entity_poly.pdbx_strand_id
1 'polypeptide(L)'
;MINIGIDIVEVKRIERLLKNESFIRKIFSDNEITYLEKRKYKATTAAGIFCAKEAVSKCLGTGIAGFSWHDIEILNNEMGRPYVVLGGRALDLSRQKQIVRFDISITHIEDFALAIAIAELNESIIPLDIGPFMLPARAVGTHKGDYGKLGVIGGKEGMAGSVYLAGLAALKSGTGLVYLVPPTSIYEILSIKLNEIIIEKLSASQEYLVDDDLSEIMKYSEKYDVICLGTGIGTSEKTKKMVIGMLGLFEKPIVLDADGLNCINGLVESLSNRQAMTIITPHTMEMARLKNVSPEVVEKDKINIAMEFSKEYGVITVLKGHETIVSNGQEFYINKTGNPGMATAGSGDVLTGIIGSFVSQGHDPYYAAKLGVFIHGLSGDIAKSKYGEYGMIASNIIECLPYTIKICTKKE
;
A
#
# COMPACT_ATOMS: atom_id res chain seq x y z
N MET A 1 -12.37 -5.15 -11.55
CA MET A 1 -13.19 -6.22 -12.17
C MET A 1 -14.67 -5.83 -12.16
N ILE A 2 -15.48 -6.26 -13.14
CA ILE A 2 -16.94 -6.02 -13.18
C ILE A 2 -17.71 -7.33 -13.32
N ASN A 3 -18.87 -7.41 -12.67
CA ASN A 3 -19.88 -8.45 -12.94
C ASN A 3 -21.04 -7.81 -13.72
N ILE A 4 -21.57 -8.55 -14.69
CA ILE A 4 -22.66 -8.08 -15.55
C ILE A 4 -23.86 -9.00 -15.40
N GLY A 5 -25.04 -8.41 -15.31
CA GLY A 5 -26.32 -9.10 -15.29
C GLY A 5 -27.24 -8.48 -16.32
N ILE A 6 -27.87 -9.32 -17.12
CA ILE A 6 -28.86 -8.92 -18.12
C ILE A 6 -30.11 -9.76 -17.95
N ASP A 7 -31.27 -9.15 -18.06
CA ASP A 7 -32.54 -9.85 -18.11
C ASP A 7 -33.47 -9.26 -19.18
N ILE A 8 -34.44 -10.06 -19.61
CA ILE A 8 -35.52 -9.65 -20.51
C ILE A 8 -36.80 -10.37 -20.13
N VAL A 9 -37.90 -9.62 -20.08
CA VAL A 9 -39.22 -10.17 -19.74
C VAL A 9 -40.29 -9.66 -20.70
N GLU A 10 -41.25 -10.54 -21.01
CA GLU A 10 -42.44 -10.19 -21.77
C GLU A 10 -43.39 -9.33 -20.91
N VAL A 11 -43.77 -8.16 -21.40
CA VAL A 11 -44.65 -7.21 -20.69
C VAL A 11 -46.02 -7.81 -20.45
N LYS A 12 -46.58 -8.54 -21.44
CA LYS A 12 -47.87 -9.22 -21.34
C LYS A 12 -47.90 -10.30 -20.24
N ARG A 13 -46.74 -10.92 -19.94
CA ARG A 13 -46.63 -11.84 -18.81
C ARG A 13 -46.78 -11.09 -17.49
N ILE A 14 -46.09 -9.97 -17.33
CA ILE A 14 -46.16 -9.15 -16.11
C ILE A 14 -47.56 -8.54 -15.96
N GLU A 15 -48.18 -8.05 -17.03
CA GLU A 15 -49.54 -7.53 -17.02
C GLU A 15 -50.56 -8.54 -16.46
N ARG A 16 -50.47 -9.80 -16.88
CA ARG A 16 -51.32 -10.88 -16.34
C ARG A 16 -51.08 -11.10 -14.85
N LEU A 17 -49.83 -11.04 -14.40
CA LEU A 17 -49.44 -11.26 -13.01
C LEU A 17 -49.80 -10.10 -12.09
N LEU A 18 -49.83 -8.86 -12.60
CA LEU A 18 -50.27 -7.68 -11.86
C LEU A 18 -51.74 -7.76 -11.42
N LYS A 19 -52.55 -8.65 -12.00
CA LYS A 19 -53.92 -8.90 -11.52
C LYS A 19 -53.96 -9.65 -10.18
N ASN A 20 -52.83 -10.16 -9.70
CA ASN A 20 -52.71 -10.90 -8.46
C ASN A 20 -51.97 -10.07 -7.40
N GLU A 21 -52.70 -9.60 -6.38
CA GLU A 21 -52.11 -8.81 -5.29
C GLU A 21 -50.98 -9.53 -4.54
N SER A 22 -51.07 -10.86 -4.40
CA SER A 22 -50.01 -11.63 -3.75
C SER A 22 -48.71 -11.62 -4.55
N PHE A 23 -48.80 -11.53 -5.89
CA PHE A 23 -47.63 -11.35 -6.74
C PHE A 23 -47.02 -9.96 -6.52
N ILE A 24 -47.85 -8.91 -6.54
CA ILE A 24 -47.38 -7.53 -6.34
C ILE A 24 -46.63 -7.42 -5.01
N ARG A 25 -47.26 -7.84 -3.91
CA ARG A 25 -46.68 -7.79 -2.56
C ARG A 25 -45.49 -8.72 -2.36
N LYS A 26 -45.31 -9.73 -3.21
CA LYS A 26 -44.13 -10.61 -3.14
C LYS A 26 -42.94 -9.99 -3.84
N ILE A 27 -43.16 -9.29 -4.96
CA ILE A 27 -42.09 -8.85 -5.87
C ILE A 27 -41.64 -7.42 -5.57
N PHE A 28 -42.57 -6.50 -5.33
CA PHE A 28 -42.31 -5.07 -5.26
C PHE A 28 -42.33 -4.58 -3.81
N SER A 29 -41.33 -3.78 -3.42
CA SER A 29 -41.30 -3.12 -2.11
C SER A 29 -42.36 -2.02 -2.01
N ASP A 30 -42.63 -1.52 -0.80
CA ASP A 30 -43.60 -0.44 -0.59
C ASP A 30 -43.22 0.84 -1.38
N ASN A 31 -41.91 1.12 -1.51
CA ASN A 31 -41.41 2.24 -2.31
C ASN A 31 -41.69 2.04 -3.81
N GLU A 32 -41.46 0.83 -4.31
CA GLU A 32 -41.72 0.48 -5.71
C GLU A 32 -43.22 0.45 -6.02
N ILE A 33 -44.05 -0.05 -5.09
CA ILE A 33 -45.51 0.00 -5.21
C ILE A 33 -45.99 1.44 -5.28
N THR A 34 -45.50 2.32 -4.40
CA THR A 34 -45.82 3.76 -4.43
C THR A 34 -45.43 4.38 -5.78
N TYR A 35 -44.30 3.97 -6.36
CA TYR A 35 -43.88 4.42 -7.68
C TYR A 35 -44.78 3.88 -8.81
N LEU A 36 -45.18 2.61 -8.73
CA LEU A 36 -46.11 1.98 -9.68
C LEU A 36 -47.50 2.62 -9.63
N GLU A 37 -48.00 2.98 -8.45
CA GLU A 37 -49.26 3.70 -8.25
C GLU A 37 -49.26 5.05 -8.98
N LYS A 38 -48.19 5.84 -8.81
CA LYS A 38 -47.99 7.11 -9.53
C LYS A 38 -48.00 6.92 -11.04
N ARG A 39 -47.59 5.74 -11.51
CA ARG A 39 -47.59 5.34 -12.93
C ARG A 39 -48.85 4.58 -13.35
N LYS A 40 -49.87 4.48 -12.49
CA LYS A 40 -51.12 3.74 -12.72
C LYS A 40 -50.91 2.27 -13.07
N TYR A 41 -49.93 1.62 -12.42
CA TYR A 41 -49.58 0.21 -12.63
C TYR A 41 -49.32 -0.16 -14.10
N LYS A 42 -48.71 0.74 -14.88
CA LYS A 42 -48.30 0.44 -16.25
C LYS A 42 -47.44 -0.83 -16.29
N ALA A 43 -47.90 -1.83 -17.05
CA ALA A 43 -47.24 -3.12 -17.15
C ALA A 43 -45.77 -3.00 -17.61
N THR A 44 -45.48 -2.06 -18.52
CA THR A 44 -44.11 -1.77 -18.97
C THR A 44 -43.19 -1.29 -17.85
N THR A 45 -43.70 -0.47 -16.93
CA THR A 45 -42.94 0.01 -15.76
C THR A 45 -42.69 -1.12 -14.77
N ALA A 46 -43.71 -1.91 -14.45
CA ALA A 46 -43.57 -3.06 -13.56
C ALA A 46 -42.63 -4.13 -14.15
N ALA A 47 -42.71 -4.36 -15.47
CA ALA A 47 -41.83 -5.27 -16.18
C ALA A 47 -40.37 -4.77 -16.15
N GLY A 48 -40.16 -3.46 -16.30
CA GLY A 48 -38.83 -2.84 -16.16
C GLY A 48 -38.22 -3.06 -14.78
N ILE A 49 -38.97 -2.84 -13.70
CA ILE A 49 -38.51 -3.06 -12.32
C ILE A 49 -38.22 -4.55 -12.07
N PHE A 50 -39.13 -5.44 -12.49
CA PHE A 50 -38.94 -6.89 -12.36
C PHE A 50 -37.63 -7.34 -13.03
N CYS A 51 -37.44 -6.91 -14.28
CA CYS A 51 -36.27 -7.21 -15.10
C CYS A 51 -34.98 -6.67 -14.47
N ALA A 52 -35.04 -5.46 -13.91
CA ALA A 52 -33.94 -4.84 -13.18
C ALA A 52 -33.50 -5.64 -11.94
N LYS A 53 -34.45 -6.14 -11.14
CA LYS A 53 -34.14 -7.00 -9.98
C LYS A 53 -33.46 -8.30 -10.39
N GLU A 54 -33.95 -8.94 -11.43
CA GLU A 54 -33.35 -10.16 -11.99
C GLU A 54 -31.92 -9.89 -12.49
N ALA A 55 -31.70 -8.80 -13.24
CA ALA A 55 -30.37 -8.40 -13.71
C ALA A 55 -29.39 -8.19 -12.54
N VAL A 56 -29.80 -7.50 -11.47
CA VAL A 56 -28.98 -7.33 -10.25
C VAL A 56 -28.68 -8.68 -9.59
N SER A 57 -29.66 -9.57 -9.50
CA SER A 57 -29.46 -10.90 -8.91
C SER A 57 -28.43 -11.75 -9.68
N LYS A 58 -28.31 -11.55 -11.00
CA LYS A 58 -27.31 -12.21 -11.86
C LYS A 58 -25.91 -11.65 -11.62
N CYS A 59 -25.76 -10.34 -11.41
CA CYS A 59 -24.48 -9.76 -10.95
C CYS A 59 -24.01 -10.34 -9.62
N LEU A 60 -24.96 -10.69 -8.73
CA LEU A 60 -24.71 -11.33 -7.45
C LEU A 60 -24.43 -12.84 -7.56
N GLY A 61 -24.63 -13.46 -8.73
CA GLY A 61 -24.19 -14.83 -9.04
C GLY A 61 -25.05 -15.97 -8.51
N THR A 62 -26.25 -15.69 -7.98
CA THR A 62 -27.16 -16.72 -7.45
C THR A 62 -28.48 -16.80 -8.23
N GLY A 63 -28.81 -15.77 -9.01
CA GLY A 63 -30.18 -15.54 -9.48
C GLY A 63 -31.13 -15.19 -8.33
N ILE A 64 -32.38 -14.88 -8.66
CA ILE A 64 -33.34 -14.36 -7.67
C ILE A 64 -33.72 -15.37 -6.59
N ALA A 65 -33.58 -16.67 -6.85
CA ALA A 65 -33.88 -17.74 -5.89
C ALA A 65 -32.97 -17.70 -4.64
N GLY A 66 -31.84 -16.99 -4.73
CA GLY A 66 -30.94 -16.77 -3.59
C GLY A 66 -31.41 -15.72 -2.58
N PHE A 67 -32.46 -14.94 -2.89
CA PHE A 67 -32.86 -13.76 -2.10
C PHE A 67 -34.38 -13.64 -1.94
N SER A 68 -34.80 -12.80 -0.99
CA SER A 68 -36.14 -12.21 -1.08
C SER A 68 -36.15 -11.20 -2.23
N TRP A 69 -37.26 -11.09 -2.95
CA TRP A 69 -37.44 -10.03 -3.95
C TRP A 69 -37.34 -8.62 -3.38
N HIS A 70 -37.57 -8.47 -2.07
CA HIS A 70 -37.44 -7.20 -1.36
C HIS A 70 -36.00 -6.89 -0.96
N ASP A 71 -35.08 -7.86 -1.05
CA ASP A 71 -33.65 -7.62 -0.78
C ASP A 71 -33.01 -6.77 -1.89
N ILE A 72 -33.69 -6.63 -3.05
CA ILE A 72 -33.26 -5.80 -4.16
C ILE A 72 -34.40 -4.84 -4.48
N GLU A 73 -34.16 -3.54 -4.33
CA GLU A 73 -35.11 -2.48 -4.69
C GLU A 73 -34.53 -1.62 -5.82
N ILE A 74 -35.40 -1.21 -6.74
CA ILE A 74 -35.07 -0.38 -7.90
C ILE A 74 -35.83 0.94 -7.77
N LEU A 75 -35.09 2.01 -7.48
CA LEU A 75 -35.64 3.35 -7.27
C LEU A 75 -35.12 4.30 -8.35
N ASN A 76 -35.75 5.46 -8.48
CA ASN A 76 -35.32 6.51 -9.41
C ASN A 76 -34.95 7.77 -8.63
N ASN A 77 -33.87 8.44 -9.05
CA ASN A 77 -33.50 9.74 -8.48
C ASN A 77 -34.38 10.87 -9.04
N GLU A 78 -34.16 12.11 -8.61
CA GLU A 78 -34.93 13.29 -9.05
C GLU A 78 -34.89 13.52 -10.57
N MET A 79 -33.82 13.10 -11.23
CA MET A 79 -33.66 13.16 -12.70
C MET A 79 -34.26 11.95 -13.42
N GLY A 80 -34.88 11.01 -12.70
CA GLY A 80 -35.47 9.79 -13.27
C GLY A 80 -34.48 8.67 -13.55
N ARG A 81 -33.19 8.79 -13.22
CA ARG A 81 -32.20 7.72 -13.41
C ARG A 81 -32.44 6.60 -12.39
N PRO A 82 -32.52 5.33 -12.81
CA PRO A 82 -32.69 4.21 -11.89
C PRO A 82 -31.40 3.93 -11.11
N TYR A 83 -31.54 3.49 -9.86
CA TYR A 83 -30.46 3.03 -9.00
C TYR A 83 -30.93 1.86 -8.12
N VAL A 84 -29.95 1.09 -7.63
CA VAL A 84 -30.19 -0.14 -6.86
C VAL A 84 -30.02 0.15 -5.37
N VAL A 85 -30.96 -0.33 -4.57
CA VAL A 85 -30.85 -0.39 -3.11
C VAL A 85 -30.87 -1.87 -2.70
N LEU A 86 -29.93 -2.27 -1.86
CA LEU A 86 -29.83 -3.65 -1.37
C LEU A 86 -30.14 -3.72 0.11
N GLY A 87 -30.94 -4.71 0.48
CA GLY A 87 -31.24 -5.11 1.84
C GLY A 87 -30.93 -6.60 2.06
N GLY A 88 -31.12 -7.04 3.31
CA GLY A 88 -31.08 -8.45 3.68
C GLY A 88 -29.90 -9.23 3.10
N ARG A 89 -30.19 -10.40 2.55
CA ARG A 89 -29.17 -11.34 2.05
C ARG A 89 -28.45 -10.83 0.80
N ALA A 90 -29.11 -10.00 -0.03
CA ALA A 90 -28.49 -9.43 -1.22
C ALA A 90 -27.37 -8.44 -0.84
N LEU A 91 -27.59 -7.63 0.21
CA LEU A 91 -26.56 -6.73 0.75
C LEU A 91 -25.38 -7.51 1.32
N ASP A 92 -25.64 -8.57 2.08
CA ASP A 92 -24.59 -9.41 2.67
C ASP A 92 -23.73 -10.08 1.58
N LEU A 93 -24.36 -10.63 0.55
CA LEU A 93 -23.62 -11.23 -0.56
C LEU A 93 -22.85 -10.19 -1.38
N SER A 94 -23.42 -8.99 -1.59
CA SER A 94 -22.74 -7.87 -2.22
C SER A 94 -21.46 -7.50 -1.47
N ARG A 95 -21.51 -7.48 -0.12
CA ARG A 95 -20.34 -7.23 0.74
C ARG A 95 -19.31 -8.35 0.66
N GLN A 96 -19.74 -9.61 0.70
CA GLN A 96 -18.85 -10.77 0.55
C GLN A 96 -18.12 -10.77 -0.80
N LYS A 97 -18.82 -10.40 -1.87
CA LYS A 97 -18.25 -10.24 -3.22
C LYS A 97 -17.56 -8.89 -3.44
N GLN A 98 -17.49 -8.06 -2.40
CA GLN A 98 -16.82 -6.75 -2.42
C GLN A 98 -17.33 -5.82 -3.52
N ILE A 99 -18.61 -5.92 -3.87
CA ILE A 99 -19.24 -5.03 -4.83
C ILE A 99 -19.43 -3.67 -4.15
N VAL A 100 -18.88 -2.63 -4.76
CA VAL A 100 -18.89 -1.25 -4.24
C VAL A 100 -20.01 -0.41 -4.84
N ARG A 101 -20.45 -0.77 -6.04
CA ARG A 101 -21.46 0.00 -6.78
C ARG A 101 -22.21 -0.87 -7.78
N PHE A 102 -23.48 -0.53 -7.98
CA PHE A 102 -24.26 -0.96 -9.13
C PHE A 102 -24.59 0.22 -10.03
N ASP A 103 -24.40 0.04 -11.34
CA ASP A 103 -25.02 0.88 -12.37
C ASP A 103 -26.09 0.06 -13.09
N ILE A 104 -27.25 0.66 -13.33
CA ILE A 104 -28.37 -0.03 -13.96
C ILE A 104 -29.02 0.83 -15.04
N SER A 105 -29.42 0.17 -16.12
CA SER A 105 -30.19 0.77 -17.21
C SER A 105 -31.40 -0.11 -17.53
N ILE A 106 -32.55 0.53 -17.76
CA ILE A 106 -33.82 -0.13 -18.00
C ILE A 106 -34.43 0.47 -19.27
N THR A 107 -34.88 -0.38 -20.18
CA THR A 107 -35.60 0.04 -21.39
C THR A 107 -36.79 -0.89 -21.64
N HIS A 108 -37.83 -0.39 -22.29
CA HIS A 108 -38.98 -1.20 -22.64
C HIS A 108 -39.63 -0.73 -23.95
N ILE A 109 -40.18 -1.69 -24.67
CA ILE A 109 -41.15 -1.49 -25.75
C ILE A 109 -42.48 -2.14 -25.34
N GLU A 110 -43.48 -2.15 -26.22
CA GLU A 110 -44.80 -2.70 -25.89
C GLU A 110 -44.75 -4.16 -25.43
N ASP A 111 -43.96 -4.99 -26.11
CA ASP A 111 -43.92 -6.43 -25.85
C ASP A 111 -42.87 -6.85 -24.81
N PHE A 112 -41.78 -6.10 -24.65
CA PHE A 112 -40.63 -6.51 -23.85
C PHE A 112 -40.06 -5.40 -22.97
N ALA A 113 -39.58 -5.77 -21.79
CA ALA A 113 -38.72 -4.94 -20.95
C ALA A 113 -37.36 -5.61 -20.77
N LEU A 114 -36.29 -4.82 -20.83
CA LEU A 114 -34.90 -5.26 -20.69
C LEU A 114 -34.19 -4.41 -19.65
N ALA A 115 -33.34 -5.04 -18.86
CA ALA A 115 -32.47 -4.37 -17.92
C ALA A 115 -31.04 -4.92 -17.98
N ILE A 116 -30.07 -4.03 -17.84
CA ILE A 116 -28.66 -4.36 -17.67
C ILE A 116 -28.19 -3.76 -16.36
N ALA A 117 -27.60 -4.59 -15.51
CA ALA A 117 -26.91 -4.18 -14.29
C ALA A 117 -25.40 -4.46 -14.42
N ILE A 118 -24.58 -3.53 -13.96
CA ILE A 118 -23.13 -3.65 -13.84
C ILE A 118 -22.78 -3.49 -12.37
N ALA A 119 -22.16 -4.50 -11.78
CA ALA A 119 -21.59 -4.44 -10.44
C ALA A 119 -20.09 -4.18 -10.54
N GLU A 120 -19.63 -3.11 -9.93
CA GLU A 120 -18.21 -2.78 -9.78
C GLU A 120 -17.67 -3.46 -8.52
N LEU A 121 -16.63 -4.30 -8.68
CA LEU A 121 -15.99 -4.98 -7.56
C LEU A 121 -14.77 -4.18 -7.11
N ASN A 122 -14.58 -4.07 -5.81
CA ASN A 122 -13.29 -3.73 -5.23
C ASN A 122 -12.35 -4.90 -5.52
N GLU A 123 -11.22 -4.68 -6.19
CA GLU A 123 -10.17 -5.71 -6.43
C GLU A 123 -9.36 -6.02 -5.17
N SER A 124 -10.05 -6.01 -4.04
CA SER A 124 -9.46 -6.19 -2.76
C SER A 124 -9.32 -7.70 -2.50
N ILE A 125 -8.38 -8.36 -3.17
CA ILE A 125 -7.82 -9.62 -2.67
C ILE A 125 -7.11 -9.25 -1.35
N ILE A 126 -7.89 -9.20 -0.28
CA ILE A 126 -7.42 -9.06 1.08
C ILE A 126 -7.10 -10.49 1.50
N PRO A 127 -5.85 -10.82 1.85
CA PRO A 127 -5.56 -12.10 2.48
C PRO A 127 -6.49 -12.28 3.69
N LEU A 128 -7.13 -13.44 3.80
CA LEU A 128 -8.11 -13.74 4.85
C LEU A 128 -7.51 -13.58 6.26
N ASP A 129 -6.19 -13.67 6.37
CA ASP A 129 -5.38 -13.42 7.56
C ASP A 129 -4.44 -12.24 7.28
N ILE A 130 -4.93 -11.03 7.54
CA ILE A 130 -4.08 -9.85 7.69
C ILE A 130 -3.30 -10.06 8.98
N GLY A 131 -2.02 -10.43 8.85
CA GLY A 131 -1.14 -10.79 9.96
C GLY A 131 -1.11 -9.78 11.12
N PRO A 132 -0.24 -9.98 12.14
CA PRO A 132 -0.42 -9.36 13.47
C PRO A 132 -0.29 -7.83 13.52
N PHE A 133 -0.01 -7.16 12.41
CA PHE A 133 0.31 -5.74 12.36
C PHE A 133 -0.88 -4.91 11.89
N MET A 134 -1.44 -4.12 12.81
CA MET A 134 -2.50 -3.16 12.51
C MET A 134 -2.07 -1.76 12.94
N LEU A 135 -2.12 -0.82 11.99
CA LEU A 135 -1.91 0.61 12.21
C LEU A 135 -3.14 1.23 12.88
N PRO A 136 -2.94 2.21 13.79
CA PRO A 136 -4.04 3.00 14.30
C PRO A 136 -4.65 3.87 13.19
N ALA A 137 -5.95 4.18 13.32
CA ALA A 137 -6.57 5.19 12.49
C ALA A 137 -5.91 6.56 12.75
N ARG A 138 -5.86 7.41 11.72
CA ARG A 138 -5.36 8.78 11.85
C ARG A 138 -6.37 9.64 12.59
N ALA A 139 -5.90 10.35 13.62
CA ALA A 139 -6.76 11.22 14.42
C ALA A 139 -7.28 12.41 13.59
N VAL A 140 -8.58 12.71 13.76
CA VAL A 140 -9.22 13.93 13.25
C VAL A 140 -8.56 15.14 13.92
N GLY A 141 -8.17 16.15 13.15
CA GLY A 141 -7.54 17.38 13.67
C GLY A 141 -6.01 17.39 13.69
N THR A 142 -5.36 16.41 13.09
CA THR A 142 -3.89 16.37 12.89
C THR A 142 -3.43 17.17 11.67
N HIS A 143 -2.15 17.53 11.63
CA HIS A 143 -1.49 18.14 10.48
C HIS A 143 -0.23 17.36 10.06
N LYS A 144 0.38 17.74 8.94
CA LYS A 144 1.59 17.11 8.38
C LYS A 144 2.82 17.02 9.31
N GLY A 145 2.79 17.70 10.45
CA GLY A 145 3.89 17.67 11.42
C GLY A 145 3.75 16.52 12.41
N ASP A 146 2.51 16.10 12.70
CA ASP A 146 2.21 15.00 13.63
C ASP A 146 2.65 13.63 13.08
N TYR A 147 2.89 13.54 11.77
CA TYR A 147 3.31 12.32 11.08
C TYR A 147 4.79 12.33 10.70
N GLY A 148 5.60 13.15 11.38
CA GLY A 148 7.04 13.15 11.29
C GLY A 148 7.64 13.76 10.04
N LYS A 149 8.95 14.01 10.13
CA LYS A 149 9.82 14.52 9.07
C LYS A 149 10.94 13.52 8.80
N LEU A 150 10.97 12.95 7.60
CA LEU A 150 11.99 11.99 7.19
C LEU A 150 12.97 12.64 6.20
N GLY A 151 14.27 12.54 6.47
CA GLY A 151 15.32 12.84 5.49
C GLY A 151 15.80 11.57 4.78
N VAL A 152 15.94 11.59 3.46
CA VAL A 152 16.57 10.52 2.67
C VAL A 152 17.83 11.09 2.05
N ILE A 153 18.99 10.60 2.52
CA ILE A 153 20.32 11.09 2.15
C ILE A 153 21.01 10.00 1.35
N GLY A 154 21.25 10.28 0.07
CA GLY A 154 21.79 9.29 -0.84
C GLY A 154 21.76 9.73 -2.29
N GLY A 155 21.87 8.74 -3.17
CA GLY A 155 21.95 8.96 -4.60
C GLY A 155 23.33 9.41 -5.07
N LYS A 156 23.55 9.18 -6.35
CA LYS A 156 24.67 9.67 -7.15
C LYS A 156 24.24 9.76 -8.60
N GLU A 157 25.08 10.31 -9.45
CA GLU A 157 24.86 10.32 -10.89
C GLU A 157 24.57 8.90 -11.42
N GLY A 158 23.51 8.78 -12.23
CA GLY A 158 23.00 7.48 -12.71
C GLY A 158 22.18 6.68 -11.69
N MET A 159 22.07 7.11 -10.42
CA MET A 159 21.33 6.41 -9.35
C MET A 159 20.25 7.26 -8.68
N ALA A 160 19.71 8.27 -9.39
CA ALA A 160 18.58 9.07 -8.91
C ALA A 160 17.34 8.24 -8.54
N GLY A 161 17.16 7.08 -9.19
CA GLY A 161 16.07 6.15 -8.90
C GLY A 161 16.03 5.66 -7.45
N SER A 162 17.19 5.50 -6.80
CA SER A 162 17.26 4.93 -5.45
C SER A 162 16.59 5.84 -4.41
N VAL A 163 16.99 7.11 -4.35
CA VAL A 163 16.37 8.10 -3.45
C VAL A 163 14.95 8.47 -3.88
N TYR A 164 14.64 8.40 -5.18
CA TYR A 164 13.27 8.56 -5.68
C TYR A 164 12.33 7.50 -5.10
N LEU A 165 12.71 6.23 -5.19
CA LEU A 165 11.90 5.10 -4.71
C LEU A 165 11.75 5.14 -3.19
N ALA A 166 12.84 5.38 -2.45
CA ALA A 166 12.81 5.50 -1.00
C ALA A 166 11.91 6.66 -0.53
N GLY A 167 12.08 7.84 -1.12
CA GLY A 167 11.27 9.01 -0.77
C GLY A 167 9.78 8.82 -1.06
N LEU A 168 9.46 8.32 -2.26
CA LEU A 168 8.07 8.12 -2.67
C LEU A 168 7.39 7.03 -1.83
N ALA A 169 8.10 5.94 -1.53
CA ALA A 169 7.62 4.89 -0.65
C ALA A 169 7.34 5.43 0.76
N ALA A 170 8.21 6.29 1.29
CA ALA A 170 7.99 6.91 2.60
C ALA A 170 6.75 7.81 2.63
N LEU A 171 6.55 8.64 1.62
CA LEU A 171 5.39 9.50 1.53
C LEU A 171 4.09 8.68 1.39
N LYS A 172 4.10 7.64 0.55
CA LYS A 172 2.99 6.70 0.38
C LYS A 172 2.73 5.84 1.63
N SER A 173 3.71 5.73 2.52
CA SER A 173 3.61 5.06 3.82
C SER A 173 3.07 5.95 4.94
N GLY A 174 2.85 7.24 4.65
CA GLY A 174 2.18 8.16 5.54
C GLY A 174 3.08 9.16 6.25
N THR A 175 4.37 9.24 5.94
CA THR A 175 5.19 10.33 6.50
C THR A 175 4.59 11.69 6.16
N GLY A 176 4.57 12.59 7.14
CA GLY A 176 3.98 13.91 6.97
C GLY A 176 4.79 14.83 6.06
N LEU A 177 6.13 14.81 6.19
CA LEU A 177 7.07 15.55 5.36
C LEU A 177 8.28 14.69 5.00
N VAL A 178 8.59 14.59 3.72
CA VAL A 178 9.78 13.86 3.22
C VAL A 178 10.72 14.85 2.55
N TYR A 179 12.02 14.70 2.83
CA TYR A 179 13.09 15.49 2.27
C TYR A 179 14.11 14.57 1.57
N LEU A 180 14.53 14.89 0.35
CA LEU A 180 15.68 14.23 -0.27
C LEU A 180 16.89 15.16 -0.20
N VAL A 181 18.06 14.59 0.09
CA VAL A 181 19.33 15.30 0.09
C VAL A 181 20.29 14.62 -0.90
N PRO A 182 20.13 14.86 -2.21
CA PRO A 182 20.97 14.30 -3.25
C PRO A 182 22.16 15.20 -3.62
N PRO A 183 23.17 14.68 -4.35
CA PRO A 183 24.16 15.51 -5.00
C PRO A 183 23.54 16.36 -6.14
N THR A 184 24.19 17.47 -6.50
CA THR A 184 23.63 18.47 -7.42
C THR A 184 23.25 17.92 -8.79
N SER A 185 24.00 16.94 -9.33
CA SER A 185 23.78 16.40 -10.69
C SER A 185 22.42 15.73 -10.89
N ILE A 186 21.77 15.27 -9.81
CA ILE A 186 20.45 14.62 -9.87
C ILE A 186 19.33 15.46 -9.26
N TYR A 187 19.63 16.66 -8.75
CA TYR A 187 18.66 17.57 -8.13
C TYR A 187 17.48 17.89 -9.07
N GLU A 188 17.78 18.28 -10.31
CA GLU A 188 16.77 18.68 -11.29
C GLU A 188 15.89 17.49 -11.71
N ILE A 189 16.52 16.32 -11.94
CA ILE A 189 15.82 15.08 -12.28
C ILE A 189 14.79 14.72 -11.19
N LEU A 190 15.18 14.84 -9.92
CA LEU A 190 14.31 14.56 -8.79
C LEU A 190 13.21 15.61 -8.65
N SER A 191 13.54 16.90 -8.82
CA SER A 191 12.58 18.01 -8.77
C SER A 191 11.49 17.91 -9.84
N ILE A 192 11.81 17.35 -11.01
CA ILE A 192 10.83 17.07 -12.08
C ILE A 192 9.95 15.86 -11.74
N LYS A 193 10.52 14.85 -11.08
CA LYS A 193 9.85 13.57 -10.81
C LYS A 193 9.00 13.56 -9.54
N LEU A 194 9.28 14.43 -8.58
CA LEU A 194 8.70 14.42 -7.24
C LEU A 194 8.16 15.80 -6.88
N ASN A 195 6.85 15.98 -7.00
CA ASN A 195 6.22 17.27 -6.76
C ASN A 195 5.91 17.51 -5.27
N GLU A 196 5.64 16.44 -4.53
CA GLU A 196 5.25 16.51 -3.11
C GLU A 196 6.45 16.44 -2.14
N ILE A 197 7.59 15.94 -2.61
CA ILE A 197 8.79 15.75 -1.79
C ILE A 197 9.69 16.97 -1.91
N ILE A 198 10.25 17.42 -0.78
CA ILE A 198 11.14 18.58 -0.75
C ILE A 198 12.56 18.09 -1.11
N ILE A 199 13.17 18.67 -2.14
CA ILE A 199 14.53 18.34 -2.55
C ILE A 199 15.46 19.43 -2.04
N GLU A 200 16.38 19.07 -1.14
CA GLU A 200 17.38 19.99 -0.60
C GLU A 200 18.63 19.99 -1.50
N LYS A 201 19.05 21.17 -1.94
CA LYS A 201 20.18 21.31 -2.85
C LYS A 201 21.47 21.54 -2.07
N LEU A 202 22.45 20.66 -2.25
CA LEU A 202 23.78 20.81 -1.67
C LEU A 202 24.67 21.75 -2.49
N SER A 203 25.67 22.33 -1.82
CA SER A 203 26.58 23.30 -2.41
C SER A 203 27.88 22.67 -2.95
N ALA A 204 28.40 21.61 -2.30
CA ALA A 204 29.71 21.04 -2.62
C ALA A 204 29.62 19.87 -3.61
N SER A 205 28.74 18.89 -3.36
CA SER A 205 28.60 17.70 -4.19
C SER A 205 28.07 17.98 -5.60
N GLN A 206 28.75 17.39 -6.59
CA GLN A 206 28.32 17.36 -7.99
C GLN A 206 27.70 16.01 -8.33
N GLU A 207 28.52 14.96 -8.48
CA GLU A 207 28.07 13.64 -8.95
C GLU A 207 27.74 12.67 -7.81
N TYR A 208 28.37 12.83 -6.65
CA TYR A 208 28.19 11.99 -5.46
C TYR A 208 28.41 12.83 -4.20
N LEU A 209 27.86 12.36 -3.08
CA LEU A 209 28.00 13.02 -1.78
C LEU A 209 29.43 12.87 -1.24
N VAL A 210 29.97 13.96 -0.70
CA VAL A 210 31.33 14.08 -0.19
C VAL A 210 31.35 14.55 1.25
N ASP A 211 32.50 14.44 1.91
CA ASP A 211 32.70 14.87 3.30
C ASP A 211 32.48 16.38 3.50
N ASP A 212 32.75 17.20 2.48
CA ASP A 212 32.49 18.64 2.53
C ASP A 212 30.98 18.98 2.67
N ASP A 213 30.07 18.08 2.25
CA ASP A 213 28.63 18.28 2.40
C ASP A 213 28.14 18.11 3.85
N LEU A 214 28.93 17.46 4.72
CA LEU A 214 28.48 17.01 6.04
C LEU A 214 27.89 18.13 6.89
N SER A 215 28.53 19.30 6.90
CA SER A 215 28.06 20.46 7.68
C SER A 215 26.69 20.97 7.21
N GLU A 216 26.47 21.02 5.91
CA GLU A 216 25.22 21.47 5.29
C GLU A 216 24.11 20.43 5.48
N ILE A 217 24.44 19.14 5.30
CA ILE A 217 23.52 18.02 5.56
C ILE A 217 23.07 18.03 7.03
N MET A 218 23.99 18.23 7.98
CA MET A 218 23.66 18.29 9.40
C MET A 218 22.72 19.46 9.73
N LYS A 219 22.95 20.62 9.12
CA LYS A 219 22.05 21.77 9.25
C LYS A 219 20.64 21.47 8.73
N TYR A 220 20.51 20.80 7.58
CA TYR A 220 19.19 20.34 7.12
C TYR A 220 18.58 19.32 8.07
N SER A 221 19.41 18.47 8.66
CA SER A 221 18.99 17.35 9.50
C SER A 221 18.45 17.75 10.88
N GLU A 222 18.68 18.99 11.34
CA GLU A 222 18.10 19.51 12.59
C GLU A 222 16.57 19.34 12.66
N LYS A 223 15.90 19.48 11.50
CA LYS A 223 14.43 19.37 11.41
C LYS A 223 13.95 17.93 11.21
N TYR A 224 14.81 16.98 10.90
CA TYR A 224 14.41 15.60 10.63
C TYR A 224 14.22 14.85 11.94
N ASP A 225 13.22 13.99 12.00
CA ASP A 225 13.00 13.08 13.13
C ASP A 225 13.79 11.77 12.92
N VAL A 226 13.98 11.38 11.66
CA VAL A 226 14.68 10.15 11.23
C VAL A 226 15.40 10.43 9.91
N ILE A 227 16.48 9.69 9.66
CA ILE A 227 17.18 9.70 8.36
C ILE A 227 17.26 8.29 7.78
N CYS A 228 16.94 8.14 6.50
CA CYS A 228 17.40 7.02 5.67
C CYS A 228 18.70 7.40 4.98
N LEU A 229 19.77 6.61 5.17
CA LEU A 229 21.10 6.90 4.68
C LEU A 229 21.62 5.73 3.83
N GLY A 230 22.15 6.03 2.65
CA GLY A 230 23.00 5.09 1.90
C GLY A 230 22.44 4.55 0.59
N THR A 231 21.14 4.69 0.32
CA THR A 231 20.52 4.24 -0.93
C THR A 231 21.14 4.94 -2.14
N GLY A 232 21.86 4.20 -2.98
CA GLY A 232 22.54 4.71 -4.17
C GLY A 232 23.65 5.74 -3.90
N ILE A 233 24.21 5.79 -2.69
CA ILE A 233 25.17 6.84 -2.28
C ILE A 233 26.57 6.65 -2.87
N GLY A 234 26.92 5.43 -3.27
CA GLY A 234 28.28 5.07 -3.70
C GLY A 234 29.25 4.82 -2.54
N THR A 235 30.48 4.42 -2.87
CA THR A 235 31.47 3.96 -1.89
C THR A 235 32.82 4.66 -2.04
N SER A 236 32.83 5.91 -2.52
CA SER A 236 34.06 6.70 -2.60
C SER A 236 34.62 6.99 -1.19
N GLU A 237 35.93 7.21 -1.05
CA GLU A 237 36.52 7.52 0.26
C GLU A 237 35.91 8.78 0.91
N LYS A 238 35.56 9.78 0.09
CA LYS A 238 34.86 10.99 0.58
C LYS A 238 33.44 10.66 1.06
N THR A 239 32.72 9.83 0.32
CA THR A 239 31.38 9.36 0.71
C THR A 239 31.42 8.56 2.00
N LYS A 240 32.40 7.67 2.16
CA LYS A 240 32.61 6.90 3.39
C LYS A 240 32.81 7.81 4.60
N LYS A 241 33.68 8.81 4.47
CA LYS A 241 33.90 9.82 5.53
C LYS A 241 32.61 10.56 5.88
N MET A 242 31.81 10.94 4.89
CA MET A 242 30.52 11.57 5.11
C MET A 242 29.55 10.65 5.87
N VAL A 243 29.42 9.38 5.47
CA VAL A 243 28.57 8.39 6.14
C VAL A 243 29.01 8.18 7.60
N ILE A 244 30.30 8.01 7.86
CA ILE A 244 30.84 7.87 9.21
C ILE A 244 30.60 9.14 10.04
N GLY A 245 30.76 10.33 9.43
CA GLY A 245 30.44 11.61 10.06
C GLY A 245 28.96 11.71 10.46
N MET A 246 28.04 11.32 9.56
CA MET A 246 26.61 11.28 9.84
C MET A 246 26.28 10.32 10.99
N LEU A 247 26.88 9.12 11.00
CA LEU A 247 26.71 8.16 12.09
C LEU A 247 27.24 8.72 13.42
N GLY A 248 28.33 9.50 13.42
CA GLY A 248 28.88 10.09 14.63
C GLY A 248 28.13 11.33 15.15
N LEU A 249 27.47 12.10 14.28
CA LEU A 249 26.91 13.41 14.62
C LEU A 249 25.39 13.45 14.70
N PHE A 250 24.66 12.58 13.99
CA PHE A 250 23.20 12.63 14.00
C PHE A 250 22.61 11.85 15.18
N GLU A 251 21.97 12.57 16.11
CA GLU A 251 21.53 12.05 17.41
C GLU A 251 20.14 11.40 17.42
N LYS A 252 19.49 11.25 16.26
CA LYS A 252 18.17 10.60 16.13
C LYS A 252 18.26 9.31 15.31
N PRO A 253 17.18 8.50 15.19
CA PRO A 253 17.26 7.21 14.53
C PRO A 253 17.72 7.28 13.06
N ILE A 254 18.49 6.27 12.64
CA ILE A 254 18.95 6.12 11.25
C ILE A 254 18.48 4.76 10.71
N VAL A 255 18.00 4.74 9.47
CA VAL A 255 17.88 3.54 8.65
C VAL A 255 19.06 3.54 7.66
N LEU A 256 20.00 2.61 7.81
CA LEU A 256 21.20 2.50 7.00
C LEU A 256 21.07 1.34 6.01
N ASP A 257 21.11 1.63 4.72
CA ASP A 257 20.90 0.64 3.65
C ASP A 257 21.98 0.73 2.56
N ALA A 258 22.07 -0.34 1.76
CA ALA A 258 22.81 -0.41 0.51
C ALA A 258 24.28 0.06 0.64
N ASP A 259 24.67 1.07 -0.14
CA ASP A 259 26.03 1.59 -0.12
C ASP A 259 26.41 2.26 1.21
N GLY A 260 25.44 2.67 2.03
CA GLY A 260 25.70 3.08 3.41
C GLY A 260 26.31 1.94 4.24
N LEU A 261 25.84 0.71 4.05
CA LEU A 261 26.40 -0.50 4.67
C LEU A 261 27.79 -0.82 4.10
N ASN A 262 27.96 -0.70 2.78
CA ASN A 262 29.27 -0.88 2.16
C ASN A 262 30.29 0.17 2.65
N CYS A 263 29.84 1.39 2.98
CA CYS A 263 30.71 2.46 3.49
C CYS A 263 31.27 2.20 4.88
N ILE A 264 30.56 1.44 5.71
CA ILE A 264 31.00 1.09 7.06
C ILE A 264 31.71 -0.27 7.13
N ASN A 265 31.93 -0.93 5.99
CA ASN A 265 32.65 -2.19 5.96
C ASN A 265 34.08 -2.01 6.50
N GLY A 266 34.46 -2.77 7.53
CA GLY A 266 35.71 -2.60 8.27
C GLY A 266 35.71 -1.44 9.29
N LEU A 267 34.57 -0.79 9.50
CA LEU A 267 34.33 0.28 10.48
C LEU A 267 32.97 0.09 11.18
N VAL A 268 32.56 -1.17 11.37
CA VAL A 268 31.23 -1.54 11.89
C VAL A 268 31.00 -1.06 13.33
N GLU A 269 32.08 -0.84 14.08
CA GLU A 269 32.07 -0.27 15.43
C GLU A 269 31.51 1.16 15.46
N SER A 270 31.48 1.86 14.32
CA SER A 270 30.80 3.16 14.20
C SER A 270 29.31 3.08 14.54
N LEU A 271 28.69 1.91 14.40
CA LEU A 271 27.30 1.66 14.80
C LEU A 271 27.14 1.69 16.33
N SER A 272 28.07 1.05 17.05
CA SER A 272 28.03 0.94 18.52
C SER A 272 28.26 2.26 19.25
N ASN A 273 28.88 3.23 18.58
CA ASN A 273 29.15 4.54 19.15
C ASN A 273 27.91 5.44 19.24
N ARG A 274 26.80 5.02 18.63
CA ARG A 274 25.55 5.80 18.56
C ARG A 274 24.68 5.57 19.79
N GLN A 275 24.13 6.66 20.32
CA GLN A 275 23.12 6.58 21.38
C GLN A 275 21.72 6.30 20.83
N ALA A 276 21.40 6.87 19.66
CA ALA A 276 20.13 6.63 18.99
C ALA A 276 20.15 5.37 18.14
N MET A 277 18.99 4.73 18.05
CA MET A 277 18.83 3.46 17.37
C MET A 277 19.22 3.54 15.89
N THR A 278 19.98 2.54 15.43
CA THR A 278 20.25 2.34 14.00
C THR A 278 19.56 1.07 13.54
N ILE A 279 18.76 1.17 12.48
CA ILE A 279 18.20 0.04 11.77
C ILE A 279 19.08 -0.18 10.54
N ILE A 280 19.64 -1.38 10.38
CA ILE A 280 20.36 -1.77 9.17
C ILE A 280 19.53 -2.73 8.34
N THR A 281 19.61 -2.63 7.02
CA THR A 281 18.82 -3.46 6.09
C THR A 281 19.67 -4.28 5.13
N PRO A 282 20.67 -5.05 5.57
CA PRO A 282 21.53 -5.80 4.66
C PRO A 282 20.78 -6.93 3.95
N HIS A 283 21.07 -7.17 2.67
CA HIS A 283 20.88 -8.50 2.09
C HIS A 283 22.04 -9.44 2.46
N THR A 284 21.93 -10.73 2.14
CA THR A 284 22.92 -11.77 2.47
C THR A 284 24.36 -11.39 2.14
N MET A 285 24.63 -10.90 0.92
CA MET A 285 26.01 -10.52 0.56
C MET A 285 26.53 -9.28 1.32
N GLU A 286 25.67 -8.32 1.69
CA GLU A 286 26.05 -7.16 2.51
C GLU A 286 26.38 -7.61 3.93
N MET A 287 25.52 -8.45 4.53
CA MET A 287 25.77 -9.01 5.86
C MET A 287 27.04 -9.85 5.91
N ALA A 288 27.28 -10.67 4.87
CA ALA A 288 28.49 -11.48 4.75
C ALA A 288 29.76 -10.61 4.78
N ARG A 289 29.75 -9.46 4.07
CA ARG A 289 30.84 -8.49 4.11
C ARG A 289 31.02 -7.89 5.49
N LEU A 290 29.92 -7.41 6.12
CA LEU A 290 29.97 -6.79 7.45
C LEU A 290 30.52 -7.72 8.53
N LYS A 291 30.15 -9.02 8.50
CA LYS A 291 30.68 -10.04 9.43
C LYS A 291 31.98 -10.69 8.98
N ASN A 292 32.50 -10.34 7.80
CA ASN A 292 33.67 -10.98 7.20
C ASN A 292 33.55 -12.52 7.14
N VAL A 293 32.39 -13.01 6.70
CA VAL A 293 32.07 -14.44 6.49
C VAL A 293 31.58 -14.66 5.05
N SER A 294 31.39 -15.91 4.64
CA SER A 294 30.83 -16.21 3.32
C SER A 294 29.28 -16.06 3.31
N PRO A 295 28.65 -15.75 2.16
CA PRO A 295 27.19 -15.70 2.04
C PRO A 295 26.50 -17.01 2.43
N GLU A 296 27.14 -18.16 2.22
CA GLU A 296 26.61 -19.48 2.59
C GLU A 296 26.49 -19.63 4.10
N VAL A 297 27.44 -19.07 4.87
CA VAL A 297 27.36 -19.03 6.34
C VAL A 297 26.14 -18.22 6.78
N VAL A 298 25.88 -17.09 6.11
CA VAL A 298 24.72 -16.23 6.41
C VAL A 298 23.40 -16.94 6.10
N GLU A 299 23.26 -17.56 4.92
CA GLU A 299 22.00 -18.27 4.56
C GLU A 299 21.72 -19.49 5.44
N LYS A 300 22.77 -20.20 5.87
CA LYS A 300 22.61 -21.40 6.70
C LYS A 300 21.97 -21.09 8.05
N ASP A 301 22.19 -19.89 8.60
CA ASP A 301 21.68 -19.51 9.92
C ASP A 301 21.39 -18.00 10.03
N LYS A 302 20.45 -17.53 9.20
CA LYS A 302 20.06 -16.10 9.17
C LYS A 302 19.59 -15.58 10.52
N ILE A 303 18.91 -16.41 11.31
CA ILE A 303 18.35 -16.01 12.61
C ILE A 303 19.48 -15.68 13.57
N ASN A 304 20.42 -16.61 13.79
CA ASN A 304 21.52 -16.36 14.72
C ASN A 304 22.44 -15.25 14.23
N ILE A 305 22.72 -15.18 12.92
CA ILE A 305 23.54 -14.11 12.35
C ILE A 305 22.93 -12.73 12.61
N ALA A 306 21.62 -12.55 12.38
CA ALA A 306 20.94 -11.28 12.64
C ALA A 306 20.90 -10.96 14.15
N MET A 307 20.62 -11.95 15.00
CA MET A 307 20.62 -11.78 16.46
C MET A 307 21.97 -11.38 17.03
N GLU A 308 23.02 -12.10 16.66
CA GLU A 308 24.38 -11.80 17.11
C GLU A 308 24.80 -10.40 16.66
N PHE A 309 24.60 -10.06 15.39
CA PHE A 309 25.01 -8.75 14.87
C PHE A 309 24.25 -7.60 15.57
N SER A 310 22.93 -7.75 15.75
CA SER A 310 22.11 -6.78 16.48
C SER A 310 22.60 -6.59 17.91
N LYS A 311 22.91 -7.70 18.61
CA LYS A 311 23.36 -7.68 19.99
C LYS A 311 24.76 -7.08 20.15
N GLU A 312 25.68 -7.45 19.25
CA GLU A 312 27.07 -7.00 19.29
C GLU A 312 27.19 -5.50 19.02
N TYR A 313 26.47 -5.00 18.00
CA TYR A 313 26.61 -3.61 17.58
C TYR A 313 25.52 -2.67 18.09
N GLY A 314 24.53 -3.17 18.85
CA GLY A 314 23.44 -2.35 19.41
C GLY A 314 22.49 -1.81 18.35
N VAL A 315 22.23 -2.58 17.29
CA VAL A 315 21.41 -2.19 16.14
C VAL A 315 20.21 -3.10 15.97
N ILE A 316 19.23 -2.66 15.18
CA ILE A 316 18.19 -3.54 14.64
C ILE A 316 18.63 -4.04 13.27
N THR A 317 18.71 -5.35 13.10
CA THR A 317 19.07 -5.97 11.82
C THR A 317 17.84 -6.46 11.08
N VAL A 318 17.62 -5.93 9.88
CA VAL A 318 16.66 -6.43 8.88
C VAL A 318 17.43 -7.18 7.80
N LEU A 319 17.64 -8.49 7.99
CA LEU A 319 18.37 -9.34 7.06
C LEU A 319 17.45 -9.78 5.92
N LYS A 320 17.54 -9.06 4.79
CA LYS A 320 16.69 -9.19 3.61
C LYS A 320 16.93 -10.53 2.89
N GLY A 321 15.85 -11.11 2.37
CA GLY A 321 15.85 -12.35 1.59
C GLY A 321 14.47 -13.02 1.64
N HIS A 322 14.36 -14.22 1.07
CA HIS A 322 13.20 -15.07 1.35
C HIS A 322 13.13 -15.32 2.86
N GLU A 323 11.94 -15.16 3.44
CA GLU A 323 11.72 -15.15 4.88
C GLU A 323 12.65 -14.16 5.61
N THR A 324 12.48 -12.87 5.32
CA THR A 324 13.30 -11.79 5.90
C THR A 324 13.27 -11.83 7.43
N ILE A 325 14.44 -11.71 8.05
CA ILE A 325 14.59 -11.75 9.51
C ILE A 325 14.74 -10.33 10.05
N VAL A 326 14.01 -9.99 11.11
CA VAL A 326 14.15 -8.73 11.85
C VAL A 326 14.52 -9.02 13.29
N SER A 327 15.65 -8.51 13.76
CA SER A 327 16.18 -8.76 15.11
C SER A 327 16.60 -7.46 15.80
N ASN A 328 16.43 -7.41 17.12
CA ASN A 328 17.01 -6.39 18.01
C ASN A 328 18.11 -6.96 18.94
N GLY A 329 18.52 -8.21 18.73
CA GLY A 329 19.54 -8.91 19.52
C GLY A 329 19.02 -9.62 20.76
N GLN A 330 17.75 -9.40 21.14
CA GLN A 330 17.06 -10.11 22.23
C GLN A 330 16.00 -11.05 21.68
N GLU A 331 15.25 -10.59 20.68
CA GLU A 331 14.20 -11.32 20.00
C GLU A 331 14.29 -11.13 18.48
N PHE A 332 13.59 -11.99 17.74
CA PHE A 332 13.53 -11.96 16.28
C PHE A 332 12.11 -12.15 15.75
N TYR A 333 11.89 -11.69 14.53
CA TYR A 333 10.67 -11.86 13.75
C TYR A 333 11.03 -12.37 12.35
N ILE A 334 10.21 -13.28 11.82
CA ILE A 334 10.34 -13.82 10.46
C ILE A 334 9.19 -13.32 9.62
N ASN A 335 9.48 -12.55 8.58
CA ASN A 335 8.48 -12.07 7.64
C ASN A 335 8.21 -13.10 6.56
N LYS A 336 6.98 -13.62 6.49
CA LYS A 336 6.56 -14.62 5.50
C LYS A 336 5.83 -14.04 4.28
N THR A 337 5.58 -12.73 4.26
CA THR A 337 4.95 -12.06 3.11
C THR A 337 5.97 -11.78 2.01
N GLY A 338 5.47 -11.56 0.81
CA GLY A 338 6.28 -11.28 -0.39
C GLY A 338 6.41 -12.49 -1.31
N ASN A 339 6.91 -12.22 -2.52
CA ASN A 339 6.98 -13.19 -3.60
C ASN A 339 8.21 -12.95 -4.50
N PRO A 340 8.56 -13.93 -5.38
CA PRO A 340 9.74 -13.84 -6.24
C PRO A 340 9.80 -12.61 -7.15
N GLY A 341 8.66 -12.04 -7.57
CA GLY A 341 8.66 -10.85 -8.43
C GLY A 341 9.23 -9.59 -7.75
N MET A 342 9.40 -9.61 -6.42
CA MET A 342 10.03 -8.53 -5.67
C MET A 342 11.56 -8.50 -5.83
N ALA A 343 12.15 -9.53 -6.45
CA ALA A 343 13.56 -9.61 -6.80
C ALA A 343 13.88 -8.73 -8.02
N THR A 344 13.58 -7.44 -7.89
CA THR A 344 13.77 -6.40 -8.89
C THR A 344 14.58 -5.25 -8.31
N ALA A 345 15.29 -4.50 -9.14
CA ALA A 345 16.09 -3.37 -8.69
C ALA A 345 15.21 -2.33 -7.99
N GLY A 346 15.68 -1.83 -6.83
CA GLY A 346 15.01 -0.78 -6.08
C GLY A 346 13.97 -1.23 -5.05
N SER A 347 13.64 -2.52 -4.94
CA SER A 347 12.73 -3.00 -3.88
C SER A 347 13.32 -2.79 -2.48
N GLY A 348 14.65 -2.87 -2.34
CA GLY A 348 15.36 -2.48 -1.12
C GLY A 348 15.17 -1.00 -0.76
N ASP A 349 15.28 -0.10 -1.74
CA ASP A 349 15.08 1.34 -1.53
C ASP A 349 13.64 1.64 -1.06
N VAL A 350 12.65 0.94 -1.64
CA VAL A 350 11.25 1.00 -1.20
C VAL A 350 11.11 0.58 0.26
N LEU A 351 11.69 -0.55 0.65
CA LEU A 351 11.67 -1.02 2.04
C LEU A 351 12.30 0.01 3.00
N THR A 352 13.43 0.58 2.63
CA THR A 352 14.12 1.62 3.42
C THR A 352 13.24 2.85 3.63
N GLY A 353 12.52 3.29 2.60
CA GLY A 353 11.53 4.36 2.70
C GLY A 353 10.36 4.02 3.64
N ILE A 354 9.83 2.80 3.54
CA ILE A 354 8.71 2.33 4.37
C ILE A 354 9.13 2.30 5.86
N ILE A 355 10.28 1.71 6.17
CA ILE A 355 10.77 1.62 7.56
C ILE A 355 11.01 3.02 8.12
N GLY A 356 11.75 3.86 7.39
CA GLY A 356 12.01 5.25 7.79
C GLY A 356 10.72 6.02 8.04
N SER A 357 9.69 5.75 7.24
CA SER A 357 8.38 6.35 7.40
C SER A 357 7.73 6.01 8.74
N PHE A 358 7.66 4.73 9.10
CA PHE A 358 7.04 4.33 10.36
C PHE A 358 7.82 4.83 11.57
N VAL A 359 9.16 4.83 11.52
CA VAL A 359 9.96 5.42 12.61
C VAL A 359 9.68 6.93 12.71
N SER A 360 9.61 7.65 11.58
CA SER A 360 9.33 9.10 11.59
C SER A 360 7.95 9.43 12.17
N GLN A 361 6.97 8.54 12.00
CA GLN A 361 5.62 8.65 12.55
C GLN A 361 5.56 8.33 14.07
N GLY A 362 6.70 8.06 14.71
CA GLY A 362 6.81 7.84 16.15
C GLY A 362 6.64 6.39 16.58
N HIS A 363 6.63 5.43 15.66
CA HIS A 363 6.65 4.02 16.03
C HIS A 363 8.00 3.61 16.63
N ASP A 364 7.97 2.71 17.60
CA ASP A 364 9.17 2.04 18.11
C ASP A 364 10.00 1.48 16.94
N PRO A 365 11.33 1.71 16.88
CA PRO A 365 12.15 1.28 15.75
C PRO A 365 12.10 -0.21 15.42
N TYR A 366 12.02 -1.09 16.44
CA TYR A 366 11.95 -2.53 16.20
C TYR A 366 10.58 -2.94 15.67
N TYR A 367 9.51 -2.38 16.23
CA TYR A 367 8.17 -2.53 15.69
C TYR A 367 8.04 -1.98 14.26
N ALA A 368 8.60 -0.80 13.99
CA ALA A 368 8.60 -0.16 12.67
C ALA A 368 9.33 -1.00 11.63
N ALA A 369 10.46 -1.64 11.98
CA ALA A 369 11.16 -2.56 11.11
C ALA A 369 10.30 -3.80 10.76
N LYS A 370 9.66 -4.42 11.76
CA LYS A 370 8.76 -5.57 11.56
C LYS A 370 7.55 -5.22 10.70
N LEU A 371 6.89 -4.10 11.01
CA LEU A 371 5.77 -3.59 10.23
C LEU A 371 6.20 -3.24 8.80
N GLY A 372 7.37 -2.63 8.64
CA GLY A 372 7.90 -2.23 7.34
C GLY A 372 8.14 -3.41 6.40
N VAL A 373 8.79 -4.48 6.87
CA VAL A 373 9.00 -5.69 6.05
C VAL A 373 7.68 -6.38 5.72
N PHE A 374 6.73 -6.39 6.66
CA PHE A 374 5.41 -6.98 6.46
C PHE A 374 4.60 -6.24 5.40
N ILE A 375 4.47 -4.91 5.52
CA ILE A 375 3.76 -4.04 4.57
C ILE A 375 4.45 -4.06 3.20
N HIS A 376 5.79 -4.08 3.15
CA HIS A 376 6.54 -4.21 1.90
C HIS A 376 6.21 -5.53 1.18
N GLY A 377 6.32 -6.66 1.87
CA GLY A 377 6.01 -7.98 1.32
C GLY A 377 4.55 -8.11 0.89
N LEU A 378 3.61 -7.69 1.73
CA LEU A 378 2.18 -7.74 1.41
C LEU A 378 1.83 -6.85 0.20
N SER A 379 2.45 -5.68 0.09
CA SER A 379 2.30 -4.82 -1.10
C SER A 379 2.85 -5.50 -2.35
N GLY A 380 3.94 -6.25 -2.22
CA GLY A 380 4.47 -7.11 -3.28
C GLY A 380 3.49 -8.22 -3.69
N ASP A 381 2.80 -8.86 -2.74
CA ASP A 381 1.82 -9.93 -3.03
C ASP A 381 0.57 -9.40 -3.74
N ILE A 382 0.13 -8.21 -3.36
CA ILE A 382 -0.95 -7.49 -4.04
C ILE A 382 -0.49 -7.09 -5.45
N ALA A 383 0.72 -6.55 -5.59
CA ALA A 383 1.29 -6.19 -6.89
C ALA A 383 1.45 -7.41 -7.81
N LYS A 384 1.88 -8.57 -7.30
CA LYS A 384 1.91 -9.84 -8.04
C LYS A 384 0.53 -10.23 -8.57
N SER A 385 -0.51 -10.06 -7.76
CA SER A 385 -1.88 -10.39 -8.17
C SER A 385 -2.37 -9.51 -9.32
N LYS A 386 -1.86 -8.28 -9.42
CA LYS A 386 -2.23 -7.31 -10.45
C LYS A 386 -1.36 -7.38 -11.72
N TYR A 387 -0.06 -7.59 -11.56
CA TYR A 387 0.93 -7.46 -12.64
C TYR A 387 1.65 -8.77 -12.99
N GLY A 388 1.42 -9.84 -12.22
CA GLY A 388 2.22 -11.07 -12.27
C GLY A 388 3.61 -10.90 -11.66
N GLU A 389 4.36 -12.00 -11.56
CA GLU A 389 5.72 -11.97 -10.98
C GLU A 389 6.76 -11.39 -11.95
N TYR A 390 6.68 -11.74 -13.24
CA TYR A 390 7.68 -11.35 -14.24
C TYR A 390 7.66 -9.86 -14.58
N GLY A 391 6.49 -9.23 -14.61
CA GLY A 391 6.33 -7.83 -15.02
C GLY A 391 6.47 -6.83 -13.87
N MET A 392 6.67 -7.31 -12.63
CA MET A 392 6.67 -6.47 -11.45
C MET A 392 7.98 -5.69 -11.32
N ILE A 393 7.86 -4.39 -11.03
CA ILE A 393 8.97 -3.51 -10.69
C ILE A 393 8.74 -2.84 -9.33
N ALA A 394 9.78 -2.23 -8.75
CA ALA A 394 9.70 -1.59 -7.43
C ALA A 394 8.57 -0.54 -7.34
N SER A 395 8.33 0.23 -8.40
CA SER A 395 7.22 1.20 -8.45
C SER A 395 5.84 0.55 -8.29
N ASN A 396 5.64 -0.71 -8.72
CA ASN A 396 4.37 -1.39 -8.52
C ASN A 396 4.12 -1.76 -7.06
N ILE A 397 5.20 -2.02 -6.30
CA ILE A 397 5.10 -2.20 -4.84
C ILE A 397 4.62 -0.88 -4.22
N ILE A 398 5.22 0.25 -4.63
CA ILE A 398 4.82 1.60 -4.17
C ILE A 398 3.35 1.90 -4.51
N GLU A 399 2.91 1.58 -5.73
CA GLU A 399 1.53 1.77 -6.17
C GLU A 399 0.52 1.02 -5.28
N CYS A 400 0.91 -0.15 -4.76
CA CYS A 400 0.07 -0.95 -3.89
C CYS A 400 0.13 -0.53 -2.40
N LEU A 401 1.14 0.23 -1.97
CA LEU A 401 1.31 0.63 -0.56
C LEU A 401 0.08 1.29 0.08
N PRO A 402 -0.57 2.32 -0.53
CA PRO A 402 -1.71 2.97 0.13
C PRO A 402 -2.88 2.00 0.35
N TYR A 403 -3.04 1.05 -0.57
CA TYR A 403 -4.08 0.04 -0.48
C TYR A 403 -3.74 -1.00 0.60
N THR A 404 -2.49 -1.46 0.66
CA THR A 404 -1.99 -2.32 1.74
C THR A 404 -2.18 -1.69 3.11
N ILE A 405 -1.83 -0.40 3.24
CA ILE A 405 -1.97 0.34 4.50
C ILE A 405 -3.43 0.47 4.90
N LYS A 406 -4.33 0.78 3.95
CA LYS A 406 -5.78 0.83 4.19
C LYS A 406 -6.30 -0.49 4.76
N ILE A 407 -5.83 -1.63 4.24
CA ILE A 407 -6.19 -2.95 4.75
C ILE A 407 -5.66 -3.15 6.18
N CYS A 408 -4.42 -2.73 6.42
CA CYS A 408 -3.74 -2.90 7.70
C CYS A 408 -4.04 -1.77 8.70
N THR A 409 -5.11 -0.99 8.51
CA THR A 409 -5.52 0.08 9.43
C THR A 409 -6.77 -0.35 10.20
N LYS A 410 -6.78 -0.16 11.51
CA LYS A 410 -7.96 -0.46 12.35
C LYS A 410 -9.13 0.39 11.88
N LYS A 411 -10.30 -0.24 11.69
CA LYS A 411 -11.57 0.47 11.47
C LYS A 411 -12.06 1.00 12.81
N GLU A 412 -12.45 2.26 12.86
CA GLU A 412 -13.10 2.87 14.02
C GLU A 412 -14.47 2.24 14.31
#